data_AF-A0A819WVN8-F1
#
_entry.id   AF-A0A819WVN8-F1
#
_cell.length_a   1.000
_cell.length_b   1.000
_cell.length_c   1.000
_cell.angle_alpha   90.00
_cell.angle_beta   90.00
_cell.angle_gamma   90.00
#
_symmetry.space_group_name_H-M   'P 1'
#
loop_
_entity.id
_entity.type
_entity.pdbx_description
1 polymer ?
#
loop_
_entity_poly.entity_id
_entity_poly.type
_entity_poly.pdbx_seq_one_letter_code
_entity_poly.pdbx_strand_id
1 'polypeptide(L)'
;MCKCTNFPLFALIDTNYLSKPRSLLNQDLFCTYSSEYINETKLTTFDQFKYFYYRFRTLTFANYPFIPTKAFRFIHFESQTVKKTHKINNRNVIAFVNIKQTHSGIFEELSLSDSQEQLIISFLNSPLLIYSNGALSKLNCYELKLYNTNPKIPIDFFNDTLFIHHLIIDNPSFTGFLPSSNTFTFQVYQLSIKDISVRHLQGKHFPIIFNSVKELQLENYYVNGGFRSFNNRELAQRFPQLRSLKIFSRSIQHITKRMFEHLSQLEYLILDGITTIENEGFFNLYHLQELNLGRNILRLDPYAFLHMNTNLLLLNESTDFQVNDEKHFCVFAQFSPSTNLKTFVQFPKNLHRCSCTTRYLYRHIDKSFMSMTPNCYSNSSLYILAQEERLCYFEQRLLQCHVLPDEGITIYGKHYNVSYFYQQQTAKQRNQFTMIYRYRIYFLVLLPVLIIIICLIVFIIRQQKRHNSSTYRHLNRLIKRQRLTRNDNVTMDIIYHHTNGHQDLRSSTIPISTKV
;
A
#
# COMPACT_ATOMS: atom_id res chain seq x y z
N MET A 1 8.25 28.47 41.33
CA MET A 1 7.64 27.11 41.30
C MET A 1 8.12 26.41 40.03
N CYS A 2 9.23 25.67 40.11
CA CYS A 2 9.79 24.95 38.97
C CYS A 2 9.09 23.59 38.84
N LYS A 3 8.48 23.33 37.68
CA LYS A 3 7.99 22.00 37.30
C LYS A 3 9.20 21.15 36.91
N CYS A 4 9.62 20.24 37.79
CA CYS A 4 10.53 19.17 37.42
C CYS A 4 9.79 18.21 36.47
N THR A 5 10.27 18.10 35.24
CA THR A 5 9.83 17.07 34.30
C THR A 5 10.45 15.73 34.70
N ASN A 6 9.59 14.76 35.01
CA ASN A 6 9.96 13.38 35.32
C ASN A 6 10.65 12.72 34.12
N PHE A 7 11.94 12.44 34.22
CA PHE A 7 12.68 11.59 33.29
C PHE A 7 13.41 10.50 34.08
N PRO A 8 13.37 9.23 33.64
CA PRO A 8 14.23 8.20 34.21
C PRO A 8 15.68 8.53 33.86
N LEU A 9 16.48 8.72 34.90
CA LEU A 9 17.92 8.99 34.84
C LEU A 9 18.64 7.72 34.37
N PHE A 10 19.41 7.81 33.28
CA PHE A 10 20.27 6.72 32.82
C PHE A 10 21.60 6.78 33.58
N ALA A 11 21.92 5.73 34.34
CA ALA A 11 23.24 5.51 34.90
C ALA A 11 23.72 4.12 34.51
N LEU A 12 24.92 4.03 33.95
CA LEU A 12 25.71 2.81 33.79
C LEU A 12 26.97 3.05 34.63
N ILE A 13 27.07 2.38 35.77
CA ILE A 13 28.20 2.45 36.70
C ILE A 13 29.04 1.19 36.48
N ASP A 14 30.28 1.37 36.04
CA ASP A 14 31.31 0.33 36.11
C ASP A 14 31.89 0.32 37.53
N THR A 15 31.58 -0.71 38.32
CA THR A 15 32.10 -0.84 39.70
C THR A 15 33.47 -1.53 39.78
N ASN A 16 34.14 -1.84 38.68
CA ASN A 16 35.50 -2.41 38.74
C ASN A 16 36.56 -1.40 39.21
N TYR A 17 36.20 -0.13 39.43
CA TYR A 17 37.08 0.90 39.99
C TYR A 17 36.83 1.28 41.46
N LEU A 18 36.02 0.51 42.21
CA LEU A 18 35.79 0.76 43.65
C LEU A 18 36.54 -0.19 44.59
N SER A 19 37.73 -0.67 44.20
CA SER A 19 38.70 -1.20 45.16
C SER A 19 39.58 -0.05 45.69
N LYS A 20 39.07 0.61 46.74
CA LYS A 20 39.72 1.61 47.62
C LYS A 20 40.15 2.95 46.97
N PRO A 21 39.50 4.09 47.32
CA PRO A 21 40.12 5.38 47.11
C PRO A 21 41.23 5.60 48.15
N ARG A 22 42.45 5.87 47.72
CA ARG A 22 43.52 6.45 48.55
C ARG A 22 43.66 7.97 48.35
N SER A 23 42.60 8.64 47.89
CA SER A 23 42.62 10.09 47.70
C SER A 23 41.25 10.70 47.97
N LEU A 24 41.22 11.68 48.88
CA LEU A 24 40.06 12.48 49.28
C LEU A 24 39.59 13.47 48.19
N LEU A 25 40.20 13.50 47.02
CA LEU A 25 39.93 14.51 45.98
C LEU A 25 38.93 14.08 44.89
N ASN A 26 38.40 12.86 44.92
CA ASN A 26 37.52 12.34 43.85
C ASN A 26 36.04 12.21 44.23
N GLN A 27 35.61 12.73 45.39
CA GLN A 27 34.19 12.68 45.79
C GLN A 27 33.33 13.80 45.19
N ASP A 28 33.92 14.81 44.54
CA ASP A 28 33.19 16.01 44.07
C ASP A 28 32.76 15.99 42.59
N LEU A 29 33.02 14.91 41.86
CA LEU A 29 32.72 14.83 40.42
C LEU A 29 31.25 14.55 40.07
N PHE A 30 30.41 14.22 41.06
CA PHE A 30 28.98 13.94 40.83
C PHE A 30 28.02 15.07 41.24
N CYS A 31 28.51 16.13 41.89
CA CYS A 31 27.66 17.25 42.34
C CYS A 31 27.80 18.53 41.50
N THR A 32 28.72 18.60 40.54
CA THR A 32 29.00 19.82 39.77
C THR A 32 28.24 19.95 38.44
N TYR A 33 27.63 18.87 37.94
CA TYR A 33 27.04 18.86 36.59
C TYR A 33 25.57 19.30 36.49
N SER A 34 24.90 19.63 37.60
CA SER A 34 23.54 20.21 37.54
C SER A 34 23.53 21.71 37.25
N SER A 35 24.69 22.38 37.28
CA SER A 35 24.77 23.85 37.22
C SER A 35 25.17 24.44 35.86
N GLU A 36 25.87 23.69 34.99
CA GLU A 36 26.47 24.28 33.78
C GLU A 36 25.58 24.30 32.53
N TYR A 37 24.41 23.64 32.52
CA TYR A 37 23.56 23.53 31.32
C TYR A 37 22.08 23.94 31.52
N ILE A 38 21.79 24.72 32.55
CA ILE A 38 20.43 25.23 32.82
C ILE A 38 19.93 26.19 31.72
N ASN A 39 20.80 26.69 30.83
CA ASN A 39 20.43 27.72 29.85
C ASN A 39 20.12 27.23 28.42
N GLU A 40 20.28 25.95 28.08
CA GLU A 40 19.91 25.45 26.75
C GLU A 40 18.52 24.78 26.76
N THR A 41 17.51 25.54 26.36
CA THR A 41 16.09 25.19 26.57
C THR A 41 15.49 24.18 25.60
N LYS A 42 16.25 23.55 24.69
CA LYS A 42 15.70 22.59 23.71
C LYS A 42 16.67 21.50 23.28
N LEU A 43 17.04 20.60 24.19
CA LEU A 43 17.60 19.31 23.81
C LEU A 43 16.49 18.26 23.80
N THR A 44 16.33 17.54 22.69
CA THR A 44 15.40 16.41 22.66
C THR A 44 16.00 15.23 23.44
N THR A 45 15.15 14.30 23.91
CA THR A 45 15.59 13.05 24.56
C THR A 45 16.57 12.26 23.68
N PHE A 46 16.47 12.39 22.35
CA PHE A 46 17.38 11.76 21.40
C PHE A 46 18.74 12.47 21.32
N ASP A 47 18.78 13.81 21.39
CA ASP A 47 20.03 14.57 21.40
C ASP A 47 20.85 14.30 22.67
N GLN A 48 20.17 14.14 23.81
CA GLN A 48 20.78 13.72 25.07
C GLN A 48 21.31 12.28 24.98
N PHE A 49 20.57 11.36 24.35
CA PHE A 49 21.01 9.99 24.09
C PHE A 49 22.24 9.94 23.17
N LYS A 50 22.24 10.78 22.12
CA LYS A 50 23.35 10.91 21.16
C LYS A 50 24.59 11.49 21.84
N TYR A 51 24.42 12.48 22.72
CA TYR A 51 25.51 13.06 23.51
C TYR A 51 26.09 12.05 24.52
N PHE A 52 25.23 11.30 25.22
CA PHE A 52 25.65 10.20 26.09
C PHE A 52 26.40 9.13 25.31
N TYR A 53 25.90 8.74 24.13
CA TYR A 53 26.53 7.78 23.22
C TYR A 53 27.90 8.25 22.72
N TYR A 54 28.07 9.54 22.38
CA TYR A 54 29.34 10.11 21.93
C TYR A 54 30.40 10.18 23.04
N ARG A 55 30.02 10.50 24.27
CA ARG A 55 30.94 10.50 25.43
C ARG A 55 31.27 9.08 25.92
N PHE A 56 30.35 8.12 25.74
CA PHE A 56 30.66 6.71 25.99
C PHE A 56 31.56 6.11 24.91
N ARG A 57 31.43 6.53 23.65
CA ARG A 57 32.33 6.11 22.56
C ARG A 57 33.80 6.51 22.81
N THR A 58 34.01 7.58 23.56
CA THR A 58 35.34 8.03 24.01
C THR A 58 35.85 7.27 25.24
N LEU A 59 34.97 6.56 25.97
CA LEU A 59 35.30 5.69 27.11
C LEU A 59 35.21 4.18 26.81
N THR A 60 34.77 3.77 25.61
CA THR A 60 34.62 2.34 25.27
C THR A 60 35.94 1.68 24.89
N PHE A 61 36.28 0.67 25.68
CA PHE A 61 36.94 -0.61 25.36
C PHE A 61 36.96 -0.99 23.87
N ALA A 62 37.85 -0.39 23.08
CA ALA A 62 38.06 -0.77 21.68
C ALA A 62 38.63 -2.20 21.50
N ASN A 63 39.06 -2.90 22.57
CA ASN A 63 39.95 -4.05 22.47
C ASN A 63 39.55 -5.35 23.20
N TYR A 64 38.32 -5.51 23.72
CA TYR A 64 37.95 -6.74 24.43
C TYR A 64 36.85 -7.54 23.72
N PRO A 65 37.20 -8.58 22.95
CA PRO A 65 36.25 -9.43 22.24
C PRO A 65 35.46 -10.41 23.13
N PHE A 66 35.91 -10.63 24.38
CA PHE A 66 35.27 -11.52 25.35
C PHE A 66 35.11 -10.81 26.68
N ILE A 67 33.87 -10.66 27.15
CA ILE A 67 33.56 -10.11 28.47
C ILE A 67 32.87 -11.24 29.27
N PRO A 68 33.42 -11.66 30.42
CA PRO A 68 32.76 -12.64 31.28
C PRO A 68 31.44 -12.07 31.81
N THR A 69 30.38 -12.85 31.77
CA THR A 69 29.00 -12.48 32.20
C THR A 69 28.93 -11.92 33.62
N LYS A 70 29.83 -12.35 34.51
CA LYS A 70 29.96 -11.84 35.89
C LYS A 70 30.35 -10.36 36.02
N ALA A 71 30.76 -9.69 34.93
CA ALA A 71 31.11 -8.27 34.96
C ALA A 71 29.89 -7.33 34.93
N PHE A 72 28.68 -7.86 34.66
CA PHE A 72 27.46 -7.07 34.66
C PHE A 72 26.82 -7.10 36.05
N ARG A 73 27.11 -6.11 36.90
CA ARG A 73 26.22 -5.81 38.03
C ARG A 73 25.05 -4.97 37.51
N PHE A 74 23.86 -5.52 37.61
CA PHE A 74 22.62 -4.84 37.25
C PHE A 74 22.43 -3.59 38.09
N ILE A 75 22.07 -2.49 37.44
CA ILE A 75 21.49 -1.35 38.14
C ILE A 75 20.00 -1.58 38.16
N HIS A 76 19.52 -2.12 39.28
CA HIS A 76 18.10 -2.15 39.60
C HIS A 76 17.65 -0.71 39.83
N PHE A 77 16.89 -0.14 38.90
CA PHE A 77 16.21 1.13 39.15
C PHE A 77 15.00 0.83 40.02
N GLU A 78 15.20 0.89 41.34
CA GLU A 78 14.07 0.97 42.25
C GLU A 78 13.44 2.35 42.01
N SER A 79 12.25 2.37 41.41
CA SER A 79 11.45 3.59 41.32
C SER A 79 11.25 4.08 42.75
N GLN A 80 11.98 5.13 43.16
CA GLN A 80 11.71 5.78 44.43
C GLN A 80 10.24 6.15 44.45
N THR A 81 9.55 5.71 45.49
CA THR A 81 8.15 6.01 45.76
C THR A 81 7.98 7.53 45.85
N VAL A 82 7.72 8.17 44.71
CA VAL A 82 7.33 9.57 44.66
C VAL A 82 6.00 9.66 45.41
N LYS A 83 6.04 10.33 46.57
CA LYS A 83 4.87 10.57 47.43
C LYS A 83 3.67 11.02 46.56
N LYS A 84 2.65 10.16 46.51
CA LYS A 84 1.28 10.44 46.04
C LYS A 84 1.19 11.23 44.72
N THR A 85 1.54 10.60 43.62
CA THR A 85 0.85 10.86 42.33
C THR A 85 0.30 9.54 41.80
N HIS A 86 -1.00 9.48 41.52
CA HIS A 86 -1.81 8.29 41.24
C HIS A 86 -1.45 7.48 39.96
N LYS A 87 -0.25 7.62 39.38
CA LYS A 87 0.23 6.78 38.28
C LYS A 87 1.71 6.47 38.51
N ILE A 88 1.97 5.29 39.05
CA ILE A 88 3.28 4.66 39.03
C ILE A 88 3.40 4.06 37.62
N ASN A 89 4.32 4.57 36.79
CA ASN A 89 4.67 3.96 35.51
C ASN A 89 6.09 3.41 35.68
N ASN A 90 6.22 2.17 36.12
CA ASN A 90 7.53 1.54 36.30
C ASN A 90 7.98 0.96 34.96
N ARG A 91 8.80 1.72 34.24
CA ARG A 91 9.44 1.27 33.00
C ARG A 91 10.81 0.71 33.31
N ASN A 92 10.98 -0.59 33.10
CA ASN A 92 12.29 -1.22 33.18
C ASN A 92 12.95 -1.18 31.80
N VAL A 93 14.12 -0.55 31.71
CA VAL A 93 14.90 -0.45 30.47
C VAL A 93 16.21 -1.21 30.66
N ILE A 94 16.46 -2.18 29.79
CA ILE A 94 17.71 -2.94 29.72
C ILE A 94 18.34 -2.66 28.36
N ALA A 95 19.55 -2.10 28.37
CA ALA A 95 20.31 -1.81 27.16
C ALA A 95 21.60 -2.63 27.11
N PHE A 96 21.78 -3.36 26.02
CA PHE A 96 22.98 -4.14 25.74
C PHE A 96 23.78 -3.44 24.64
N VAL A 97 25.06 -3.12 24.89
CA VAL A 97 25.91 -2.38 23.95
C VAL A 97 27.15 -3.18 23.59
N ASN A 98 27.41 -3.38 22.29
CA ASN A 98 28.60 -4.03 21.73
C ASN A 98 28.87 -5.46 22.27
N ILE A 99 27.83 -6.24 22.59
CA ILE A 99 28.00 -7.61 23.09
C ILE A 99 28.15 -8.55 21.89
N LYS A 100 29.36 -9.10 21.71
CA LYS A 100 29.67 -10.02 20.59
C LYS A 100 29.22 -11.46 20.86
N GLN A 101 29.42 -11.95 22.08
CA GLN A 101 29.09 -13.32 22.48
C GLN A 101 29.02 -13.40 24.02
N THR A 102 28.10 -14.19 24.56
CA THR A 102 28.08 -14.54 25.99
C THR A 102 28.14 -16.05 26.15
N HIS A 103 28.98 -16.51 27.08
CA HIS A 103 29.15 -17.95 27.35
C HIS A 103 28.06 -18.53 28.26
N SER A 104 27.33 -17.67 28.98
CA SER A 104 26.14 -18.00 29.78
C SER A 104 25.01 -17.04 29.41
N GLY A 105 23.78 -17.43 29.71
CA GLY A 105 22.62 -16.61 29.42
C GLY A 105 22.66 -15.28 30.16
N ILE A 106 22.62 -14.17 29.41
CA ILE A 106 22.69 -12.81 29.98
C ILE A 106 21.62 -12.57 31.03
N PHE A 107 20.50 -13.28 30.93
CA PHE A 107 19.38 -13.07 31.82
C PHE A 107 19.34 -14.07 32.96
N GLU A 108 20.15 -15.14 33.01
CA GLU A 108 20.03 -16.20 34.05
C GLU A 108 19.97 -15.68 35.50
N GLU A 109 20.59 -14.54 35.80
CA GLU A 109 20.60 -13.91 37.12
C GLU A 109 19.54 -12.79 37.31
N LEU A 110 18.79 -12.42 36.26
CA LEU A 110 17.75 -11.39 36.31
C LEU A 110 16.44 -11.94 36.90
N SER A 111 16.17 -11.63 38.17
CA SER A 111 14.83 -11.81 38.75
C SER A 111 13.87 -10.76 38.20
N LEU A 112 13.21 -11.05 37.09
CA LEU A 112 12.21 -10.17 36.45
C LEU A 112 10.78 -10.42 36.96
N SER A 113 10.61 -11.01 38.15
CA SER A 113 9.30 -11.38 38.71
C SER A 113 8.34 -10.20 38.87
N ASP A 114 8.85 -8.97 38.95
CA ASP A 114 8.09 -7.79 39.35
C ASP A 114 7.89 -6.76 38.21
N SER A 115 8.29 -7.08 36.97
CA SER A 115 8.12 -6.20 35.81
C SER A 115 6.71 -6.29 35.18
N GLN A 116 5.67 -6.03 35.98
CA GLN A 116 4.28 -6.19 35.54
C GLN A 116 3.88 -5.26 34.37
N GLU A 117 4.58 -4.12 34.18
CA GLU A 117 4.14 -3.08 33.25
C GLU A 117 4.89 -3.08 31.91
N GLN A 118 6.16 -2.65 31.87
CA GLN A 118 6.88 -2.50 30.61
C GLN A 118 8.34 -2.90 30.74
N LEU A 119 8.79 -3.77 29.83
CA LEU A 119 10.18 -4.13 29.67
C LEU A 119 10.67 -3.70 28.29
N ILE A 120 11.66 -2.81 28.27
CA ILE A 120 12.32 -2.37 27.05
C ILE A 120 13.69 -3.02 26.98
N ILE A 121 13.94 -3.79 25.93
CA ILE A 121 15.25 -4.38 25.65
C ILE A 121 15.80 -3.74 24.37
N SER A 122 16.90 -3.01 24.52
CA SER A 122 17.60 -2.38 23.40
C SER A 122 18.93 -3.05 23.14
N PHE A 123 19.15 -3.53 21.91
CA PHE A 123 20.43 -4.08 21.49
C PHE A 123 21.14 -3.05 20.62
N LEU A 124 22.23 -2.48 21.10
CA LEU A 124 23.04 -1.51 20.37
C LEU A 124 24.32 -2.20 19.89
N ASN A 125 24.48 -2.38 18.59
CA ASN A 125 25.67 -2.98 17.96
C ASN A 125 26.01 -4.42 18.43
N SER A 126 25.00 -5.28 18.63
CA SER A 126 25.20 -6.66 19.09
C SER A 126 24.76 -7.70 18.04
N PRO A 127 25.43 -7.79 16.87
CA PRO A 127 24.97 -8.51 15.67
C PRO A 127 24.91 -10.05 15.79
N LEU A 128 25.49 -10.63 16.86
CA LEU A 128 25.73 -12.08 16.99
C LEU A 128 25.33 -12.63 18.37
N LEU A 129 24.49 -11.90 19.11
CA LEU A 129 24.07 -12.32 20.44
C LEU A 129 23.30 -13.65 20.36
N ILE A 130 23.91 -14.72 20.87
CA ILE A 130 23.28 -16.03 21.04
C ILE A 130 22.49 -15.97 22.35
N TYR A 131 21.18 -16.15 22.26
CA TYR A 131 20.31 -16.05 23.41
C TYR A 131 20.12 -17.43 24.03
N SER A 132 20.81 -17.74 25.11
CA SER A 132 20.39 -18.82 26.02
C SER A 132 19.78 -18.14 27.24
N ASN A 133 18.56 -18.47 27.70
CA ASN A 133 18.03 -17.80 28.89
C ASN A 133 17.00 -18.63 29.65
N GLY A 134 17.40 -19.12 30.84
CA GLY A 134 16.48 -19.66 31.83
C GLY A 134 15.65 -18.60 32.57
N ALA A 135 16.02 -17.32 32.57
CA ALA A 135 15.30 -16.30 33.34
C ALA A 135 14.13 -15.63 32.63
N LEU A 136 14.04 -15.78 31.31
CA LEU A 136 12.84 -15.41 30.57
C LEU A 136 11.65 -16.33 30.95
N SER A 137 11.92 -17.46 31.63
CA SER A 137 10.91 -18.40 32.13
C SER A 137 9.84 -17.78 33.02
N LYS A 138 10.21 -16.73 33.76
CA LYS A 138 9.32 -16.05 34.70
C LYS A 138 8.78 -14.75 34.14
N LEU A 139 9.06 -14.44 32.88
CA LEU A 139 8.74 -13.15 32.31
C LEU A 139 7.25 -13.13 31.93
N ASN A 140 6.47 -12.46 32.76
CA ASN A 140 5.09 -12.08 32.51
C ASN A 140 5.05 -10.56 32.40
N CYS A 141 5.23 -10.05 31.17
CA CYS A 141 5.27 -8.61 30.92
C CYS A 141 4.09 -8.20 30.05
N TYR A 142 3.54 -7.03 30.35
CA TYR A 142 2.49 -6.46 29.52
C TYR A 142 3.07 -5.95 28.18
N GLU A 143 4.24 -5.31 28.18
CA GLU A 143 4.86 -4.83 26.95
C GLU A 143 6.35 -5.21 26.90
N LEU A 144 6.76 -5.93 25.85
CA LEU A 144 8.15 -6.23 25.53
C LEU A 144 8.56 -5.53 24.25
N LYS A 145 9.50 -4.59 24.32
CA LYS A 145 10.06 -3.91 23.14
C LYS A 145 11.45 -4.40 22.84
N LEU A 146 11.68 -4.74 21.58
CA LEU A 146 12.97 -5.13 21.04
C LEU A 146 13.43 -4.07 20.04
N TYR A 147 14.48 -3.31 20.40
CA TYR A 147 15.05 -2.27 19.55
C TYR A 147 16.37 -2.71 18.93
N ASN A 148 16.56 -2.39 17.63
CA ASN A 148 17.83 -2.58 16.90
C ASN A 148 18.41 -4.01 17.01
N THR A 149 17.54 -5.01 17.01
CA THR A 149 17.95 -6.42 17.13
C THR A 149 18.74 -6.91 15.91
N ASN A 150 19.17 -8.16 15.96
CA ASN A 150 19.58 -8.87 14.76
C ASN A 150 18.45 -8.92 13.72
N PRO A 151 18.78 -8.95 12.41
CA PRO A 151 17.81 -9.10 11.34
C PRO A 151 16.92 -10.31 11.51
N LYS A 152 17.44 -11.40 12.09
CA LYS A 152 16.62 -12.55 12.46
C LYS A 152 16.70 -12.79 13.96
N ILE A 153 15.53 -12.95 14.58
CA ILE A 153 15.42 -13.21 16.01
C ILE A 153 15.23 -14.72 16.20
N PRO A 154 16.14 -15.43 16.88
CA PRO A 154 15.95 -16.82 17.27
C PRO A 154 14.65 -16.98 18.05
N ILE A 155 13.74 -17.85 17.59
CA ILE A 155 12.43 -17.99 18.22
C ILE A 155 12.55 -18.59 19.63
N ASP A 156 13.60 -19.39 19.86
CA ASP A 156 13.98 -19.99 21.14
C ASP A 156 14.35 -18.96 22.20
N PHE A 157 14.59 -17.71 21.80
CA PHE A 157 14.62 -16.56 22.71
C PHE A 157 13.37 -16.50 23.62
N PHE A 158 12.22 -16.93 23.11
CA PHE A 158 10.94 -16.91 23.85
C PHE A 158 10.57 -18.26 24.48
N ASN A 159 11.43 -19.28 24.40
CA ASN A 159 11.11 -20.66 24.77
C ASN A 159 10.52 -20.79 26.17
N ASP A 160 11.03 -20.00 27.10
CA ASP A 160 10.61 -20.09 28.49
C ASP A 160 9.50 -19.06 28.83
N THR A 161 9.27 -18.05 27.99
CA THR A 161 8.27 -17.00 28.28
C THR A 161 6.86 -17.58 28.32
N LEU A 162 6.15 -17.38 29.44
CA LEU A 162 4.77 -17.85 29.58
C LEU A 162 3.79 -17.01 28.76
N PHE A 163 3.87 -15.68 28.92
CA PHE A 163 2.93 -14.75 28.32
C PHE A 163 3.56 -13.36 28.11
N ILE A 164 3.32 -12.81 26.93
CA ILE A 164 3.66 -11.43 26.56
C ILE A 164 2.38 -10.80 26.03
N HIS A 165 1.85 -9.76 26.69
CA HIS A 165 0.64 -9.14 26.17
C HIS A 165 0.93 -8.41 24.84
N HIS A 166 2.00 -7.62 24.78
CA HIS A 166 2.38 -6.89 23.57
C HIS A 166 3.87 -7.03 23.26
N LEU A 167 4.19 -7.72 22.16
CA LEU A 167 5.54 -7.81 21.64
C LEU A 167 5.74 -6.78 20.53
N ILE A 168 6.68 -5.85 20.70
CA ILE A 168 7.03 -4.84 19.71
C ILE A 168 8.45 -5.10 19.23
N ILE A 169 8.61 -5.27 17.92
CA ILE A 169 9.90 -5.37 17.25
C ILE A 169 10.09 -4.08 16.45
N ASP A 170 11.02 -3.25 16.90
CA ASP A 170 11.39 -2.01 16.23
C ASP A 170 12.81 -2.15 15.70
N ASN A 171 12.90 -2.69 14.49
CA ASN A 171 14.17 -2.97 13.86
C ASN A 171 14.06 -2.87 12.33
N PRO A 172 14.69 -1.85 11.71
CA PRO A 172 14.64 -1.64 10.26
C PRO A 172 15.30 -2.76 9.45
N SER A 173 16.08 -3.62 10.10
CA SER A 173 16.71 -4.78 9.49
C SER A 173 15.95 -6.08 9.72
N PHE A 174 14.78 -6.05 10.38
CA PHE A 174 14.04 -7.28 10.68
C PHE A 174 13.61 -8.00 9.39
N THR A 175 13.99 -9.27 9.32
CA THR A 175 13.72 -10.19 8.21
C THR A 175 12.86 -11.39 8.62
N GLY A 176 12.56 -11.58 9.90
CA GLY A 176 11.78 -12.71 10.42
C GLY A 176 12.41 -13.36 11.64
N PHE A 177 11.81 -14.45 12.12
CA PHE A 177 12.37 -15.27 13.18
C PHE A 177 13.19 -16.44 12.61
N LEU A 178 14.22 -16.89 13.33
CA LEU A 178 14.92 -18.14 13.00
C LEU A 178 14.14 -19.32 13.61
N PRO A 179 13.99 -20.43 12.87
CA PRO A 179 13.40 -21.64 13.41
C PRO A 179 14.29 -22.23 14.52
N SER A 180 13.68 -22.96 15.44
CA SER A 180 14.36 -23.75 16.45
C SER A 180 14.14 -25.25 16.19
N SER A 181 15.06 -26.09 16.66
CA SER A 181 14.91 -27.55 16.64
C SER A 181 13.80 -28.04 17.56
N ASN A 182 13.48 -27.25 18.60
CA ASN A 182 12.50 -27.62 19.61
C ASN A 182 11.16 -26.97 19.28
N THR A 183 10.09 -27.73 19.49
CA THR A 183 8.73 -27.20 19.47
C THR A 183 8.46 -26.51 20.80
N PHE A 184 8.14 -25.23 20.77
CA PHE A 184 7.62 -24.53 21.94
C PHE A 184 6.50 -23.59 21.55
N THR A 185 5.69 -23.28 22.54
CA THR A 185 4.55 -22.39 22.41
C THR A 185 4.70 -21.33 23.48
N PHE A 186 4.78 -20.08 23.08
CA PHE A 186 4.62 -18.96 23.99
C PHE A 186 3.39 -18.17 23.57
N GLN A 187 2.77 -17.49 24.53
CA GLN A 187 1.56 -16.74 24.29
C GLN A 187 1.88 -15.27 24.03
N VAL A 188 1.43 -14.75 22.90
CA VAL A 188 1.50 -13.34 22.54
C VAL A 188 0.10 -12.88 22.17
N TYR A 189 -0.40 -11.82 22.82
CA TYR A 189 -1.72 -11.30 22.48
C TYR A 189 -1.68 -10.32 21.30
N GLN A 190 -0.71 -9.41 21.31
CA GLN A 190 -0.49 -8.40 20.27
C GLN A 190 0.96 -8.45 19.78
N LEU A 191 1.14 -8.45 18.46
CA LEU A 191 2.44 -8.37 17.81
C LEU A 191 2.51 -7.11 16.95
N SER A 192 3.51 -6.27 17.21
CA SER A 192 3.80 -5.09 16.38
C SER A 192 5.20 -5.19 15.81
N ILE A 193 5.33 -4.99 14.51
CA ILE A 193 6.62 -5.03 13.81
C ILE A 193 6.76 -3.74 13.02
N LYS A 194 7.83 -3.00 13.30
CA LYS A 194 8.16 -1.73 12.64
C LYS A 194 9.35 -1.90 11.71
N ASP A 195 9.24 -1.26 10.55
CA ASP A 195 10.25 -1.14 9.51
C ASP A 195 10.75 -2.50 8.98
N ILE A 196 9.78 -3.32 8.54
CA ILE A 196 10.07 -4.65 7.97
C ILE A 196 10.89 -4.51 6.68
N SER A 197 12.10 -5.07 6.68
CA SER A 197 13.01 -5.05 5.53
C SER A 197 12.63 -6.03 4.41
N VAL A 198 11.78 -7.02 4.73
CA VAL A 198 11.34 -8.04 3.77
C VAL A 198 10.35 -7.46 2.78
N ARG A 199 10.58 -7.65 1.48
CA ARG A 199 9.65 -7.24 0.42
C ARG A 199 8.32 -8.01 0.44
N HIS A 200 8.39 -9.33 0.64
CA HIS A 200 7.25 -10.23 0.63
C HIS A 200 7.16 -10.99 1.95
N LEU A 201 6.24 -10.60 2.83
CA LEU A 201 6.03 -11.29 4.09
C LEU A 201 5.24 -12.58 3.82
N GLN A 202 5.81 -13.69 4.28
CA GLN A 202 5.33 -15.06 4.07
C GLN A 202 5.42 -15.86 5.38
N GLY A 203 4.78 -17.03 5.43
CA GLY A 203 4.80 -17.92 6.60
C GLY A 203 6.22 -18.30 7.06
N LYS A 204 7.19 -18.44 6.15
CA LYS A 204 8.59 -18.77 6.50
C LYS A 204 9.28 -17.79 7.44
N HIS A 205 8.81 -16.53 7.52
CA HIS A 205 9.37 -15.54 8.45
C HIS A 205 8.82 -15.70 9.88
N PHE A 206 7.78 -16.53 10.04
CA PHE A 206 7.13 -16.89 11.29
C PHE A 206 7.15 -18.42 11.41
N PRO A 207 8.27 -19.00 11.88
CA PRO A 207 8.51 -20.44 11.85
C PRO A 207 7.56 -21.23 12.76
N ILE A 208 6.93 -20.56 13.73
CA ILE A 208 5.93 -21.14 14.65
C ILE A 208 4.52 -20.63 14.34
N ILE A 209 3.51 -21.26 14.95
CA ILE A 209 2.12 -20.79 14.88
C ILE A 209 1.85 -19.93 16.13
N PHE A 210 1.45 -18.69 15.90
CA PHE A 210 1.06 -17.73 16.93
C PHE A 210 -0.43 -17.90 17.28
N ASN A 211 -0.74 -18.97 18.02
CA ASN A 211 -2.11 -19.36 18.34
C ASN A 211 -2.90 -18.33 19.18
N SER A 212 -2.21 -17.42 19.88
CA SER A 212 -2.82 -16.46 20.81
C SER A 212 -2.88 -15.03 20.28
N VAL A 213 -2.21 -14.75 19.15
CA VAL A 213 -2.14 -13.38 18.60
C VAL A 213 -3.49 -13.01 18.01
N LYS A 214 -4.12 -12.02 18.62
CA LYS A 214 -5.40 -11.45 18.17
C LYS A 214 -5.21 -10.15 17.38
N GLU A 215 -4.12 -9.44 17.63
CA GLU A 215 -3.79 -8.19 16.93
C GLU A 215 -2.39 -8.23 16.33
N LEU A 216 -2.31 -7.90 15.03
CA LEU A 216 -1.06 -7.76 14.28
C LEU A 216 -0.96 -6.35 13.71
N GLN A 217 0.13 -5.66 14.05
CA GLN A 217 0.41 -4.32 13.54
C GLN A 217 1.72 -4.33 12.77
N LEU A 218 1.67 -3.88 11.51
CA LEU A 218 2.80 -3.81 10.61
C LEU A 218 3.01 -2.36 10.19
N GLU A 219 4.14 -1.77 10.58
CA GLU A 219 4.52 -0.41 10.21
C GLU A 219 5.73 -0.45 9.26
N ASN A 220 5.70 0.32 8.18
CA ASN A 220 6.85 0.52 7.29
C ASN A 220 6.86 1.96 6.75
N TYR A 221 7.60 2.82 7.44
CA TYR A 221 7.69 4.24 7.10
C TYR A 221 9.07 4.64 6.57
N TYR A 222 10.14 3.98 7.04
CA TYR A 222 11.51 4.43 6.79
C TYR A 222 12.24 3.59 5.75
N VAL A 223 11.88 2.31 5.57
CA VAL A 223 12.62 1.41 4.68
C VAL A 223 12.11 1.53 3.24
N ASN A 224 12.88 2.24 2.41
CA ASN A 224 12.63 2.36 0.98
C ASN A 224 12.60 0.98 0.31
N GLY A 225 11.43 0.57 -0.17
CA GLY A 225 11.25 -0.72 -0.82
C GLY A 225 11.19 -1.92 0.12
N GLY A 226 10.85 -1.70 1.40
CA GLY A 226 10.55 -2.76 2.36
C GLY A 226 9.27 -3.53 2.03
N PHE A 227 8.49 -3.88 3.05
CA PHE A 227 7.25 -4.63 2.95
C PHE A 227 6.24 -4.11 1.91
N ARG A 228 6.02 -4.89 0.83
CA ARG A 228 5.16 -4.59 -0.33
C ARG A 228 3.99 -5.56 -0.54
N SER A 229 4.07 -6.78 -0.01
CA SER A 229 3.00 -7.78 -0.16
C SER A 229 3.06 -8.85 0.92
N PHE A 230 1.91 -9.37 1.32
CA PHE A 230 1.73 -10.44 2.31
C PHE A 230 0.64 -11.46 1.96
N ASN A 231 0.08 -11.41 0.75
CA ASN A 231 -1.00 -12.33 0.38
C ASN A 231 -0.47 -13.75 0.24
N ASN A 232 -0.50 -14.50 1.33
CA ASN A 232 0.05 -15.85 1.41
C ASN A 232 -0.75 -16.66 2.44
N ARG A 233 -1.26 -17.82 2.01
CA ARG A 233 -2.02 -18.75 2.85
C ARG A 233 -1.23 -19.24 4.06
N GLU A 234 0.07 -19.49 3.90
CA GLU A 234 0.93 -19.95 4.99
C GLU A 234 1.07 -18.87 6.07
N LEU A 235 1.12 -17.59 5.68
CA LEU A 235 1.16 -16.49 6.65
C LEU A 235 -0.11 -16.47 7.51
N ALA A 236 -1.28 -16.59 6.87
CA ALA A 236 -2.56 -16.67 7.61
C ALA A 236 -2.61 -17.87 8.56
N GLN A 237 -2.06 -19.02 8.14
CA GLN A 237 -1.94 -20.21 9.00
C GLN A 237 -1.05 -19.98 10.23
N ARG A 238 -0.14 -19.00 10.20
CA ARG A 238 0.67 -18.64 11.38
C ARG A 238 -0.09 -17.81 12.39
N PHE A 239 -1.23 -17.21 12.04
CA PHE A 239 -2.04 -16.38 12.92
C PHE A 239 -3.53 -16.80 12.89
N PRO A 240 -3.87 -18.02 13.33
CA PRO A 240 -5.20 -18.59 13.17
C PRO A 240 -6.30 -17.86 13.97
N GLN A 241 -5.94 -17.10 15.01
CA GLN A 241 -6.87 -16.33 15.85
C GLN A 241 -6.83 -14.82 15.58
N LEU A 242 -6.23 -14.39 14.47
CA LEU A 242 -6.08 -12.96 14.17
C LEU A 242 -7.45 -12.31 13.90
N ARG A 243 -7.77 -11.28 14.69
CA ARG A 243 -9.01 -10.50 14.58
C ARG A 243 -8.77 -9.06 14.14
N SER A 244 -7.64 -8.47 14.51
CA SER A 244 -7.28 -7.09 14.20
C SER A 244 -5.98 -7.06 13.40
N LEU A 245 -6.02 -6.43 12.22
CA LEU A 245 -4.85 -6.20 11.38
C LEU A 245 -4.72 -4.71 11.10
N LYS A 246 -3.57 -4.14 11.49
CA LYS A 246 -3.24 -2.75 11.23
C LYS A 246 -2.00 -2.68 10.34
N ILE A 247 -2.11 -2.07 9.18
CA ILE A 247 -1.00 -1.91 8.25
C ILE A 247 -0.83 -0.42 7.97
N PHE A 248 0.32 0.10 8.37
CA PHE A 248 0.73 1.46 8.07
C PHE A 248 1.97 1.42 7.19
N SER A 249 1.81 1.56 5.88
CA SER A 249 2.91 1.34 4.95
C SER A 249 2.89 2.34 3.81
N ARG A 250 4.04 2.98 3.58
CA ARG A 250 4.25 3.78 2.35
C ARG A 250 4.53 2.91 1.12
N SER A 251 4.87 1.64 1.34
CA SER A 251 5.28 0.70 0.30
C SER A 251 4.12 -0.15 -0.24
N ILE A 252 3.08 -0.39 0.56
CA ILE A 252 1.85 -1.05 0.11
C ILE A 252 0.89 0.03 -0.35
N GLN A 253 0.94 0.36 -1.64
CA GLN A 253 0.07 1.37 -2.23
C GLN A 253 -1.13 0.77 -2.96
N HIS A 254 -1.07 -0.53 -3.25
CA HIS A 254 -2.04 -1.25 -4.07
C HIS A 254 -2.58 -2.45 -3.29
N ILE A 255 -3.88 -2.47 -3.02
CA ILE A 255 -4.58 -3.67 -2.55
C ILE A 255 -4.99 -4.47 -3.77
N THR A 256 -4.31 -5.59 -3.99
CA THR A 256 -4.58 -6.48 -5.11
C THR A 256 -5.81 -7.35 -4.85
N LYS A 257 -6.36 -7.94 -5.91
CA LYS A 257 -7.42 -8.94 -5.81
C LYS A 257 -7.12 -10.00 -4.73
N ARG A 258 -8.08 -10.22 -3.83
CA ARG A 258 -8.06 -11.25 -2.77
C ARG A 258 -6.87 -11.17 -1.81
N MET A 259 -6.32 -9.98 -1.58
CA MET A 259 -5.14 -9.78 -0.73
C MET A 259 -5.32 -10.35 0.70
N PHE A 260 -6.54 -10.32 1.23
CA PHE A 260 -6.87 -10.74 2.59
C PHE A 260 -7.68 -12.04 2.67
N GLU A 261 -7.87 -12.77 1.56
CA GLU A 261 -8.82 -13.90 1.45
C GLU A 261 -8.60 -15.00 2.50
N HIS A 262 -7.35 -15.19 2.95
CA HIS A 262 -7.01 -16.22 3.93
C HIS A 262 -7.16 -15.78 5.38
N LEU A 263 -7.46 -14.50 5.65
CA LEU A 263 -7.62 -13.94 6.99
C LEU A 263 -9.12 -13.81 7.34
N SER A 264 -9.86 -14.92 7.22
CA SER A 264 -11.32 -14.97 7.31
C SER A 264 -11.90 -14.64 8.69
N GLN A 265 -11.07 -14.63 9.74
CA GLN A 265 -11.45 -14.29 11.11
C GLN A 265 -11.27 -12.79 11.43
N LEU A 266 -10.81 -11.98 10.47
CA LEU A 266 -10.63 -10.55 10.69
C LEU A 266 -11.96 -9.86 10.98
N GLU A 267 -11.97 -9.16 12.11
CA GLU A 267 -13.04 -8.27 12.58
C GLU A 267 -12.66 -6.80 12.35
N TYR A 268 -11.38 -6.44 12.42
CA TYR A 268 -10.91 -5.06 12.28
C TYR A 268 -9.74 -4.98 11.30
N LEU A 269 -9.86 -4.11 10.30
CA LEU A 269 -8.82 -3.88 9.32
C LEU A 269 -8.56 -2.38 9.16
N ILE A 270 -7.36 -1.95 9.54
CA ILE A 270 -6.91 -0.57 9.42
C ILE A 270 -5.75 -0.54 8.44
N LEU A 271 -5.89 0.24 7.38
CA LEU A 271 -4.90 0.42 6.32
C LEU A 271 -4.59 1.89 6.15
N ASP A 272 -3.31 2.24 6.14
CA ASP A 272 -2.84 3.58 5.81
C ASP A 272 -1.70 3.53 4.78
N GLY A 273 -1.69 4.53 3.89
CA GLY A 273 -0.79 4.61 2.74
C GLY A 273 -1.32 3.95 1.45
N ILE A 274 -2.54 3.39 1.47
CA ILE A 274 -3.17 2.79 0.30
C ILE A 274 -3.64 3.87 -0.68
N THR A 275 -3.37 3.66 -1.97
CA THR A 275 -3.79 4.56 -3.06
C THR A 275 -4.78 3.92 -4.02
N THR A 276 -4.68 2.61 -4.26
CA THR A 276 -5.59 1.90 -5.17
C THR A 276 -6.10 0.61 -4.56
N ILE A 277 -7.37 0.29 -4.83
CA ILE A 277 -7.99 -0.98 -4.45
C ILE A 277 -8.58 -1.64 -5.69
N GLU A 278 -8.09 -2.84 -6.00
CA GLU A 278 -8.56 -3.65 -7.12
C GLU A 278 -9.89 -4.36 -6.78
N ASN A 279 -10.55 -4.88 -7.83
CA ASN A 279 -11.74 -5.71 -7.67
C ASN A 279 -11.51 -6.89 -6.71
N GLU A 280 -12.49 -7.20 -5.86
CA GLU A 280 -12.42 -8.27 -4.86
C GLU A 280 -11.22 -8.13 -3.89
N GLY A 281 -10.74 -6.91 -3.60
CA GLY A 281 -9.61 -6.69 -2.70
C GLY A 281 -9.83 -7.26 -1.29
N PHE A 282 -11.08 -7.22 -0.82
CA PHE A 282 -11.52 -7.66 0.52
C PHE A 282 -12.41 -8.92 0.50
N PHE A 283 -12.22 -9.76 -0.52
CA PHE A 283 -12.98 -11.00 -0.68
C PHE A 283 -12.90 -11.90 0.55
N ASN A 284 -14.02 -12.57 0.89
CA ASN A 284 -14.14 -13.53 2.00
C ASN A 284 -13.91 -12.96 3.42
N LEU A 285 -13.92 -11.64 3.59
CA LEU A 285 -13.90 -11.02 4.91
C LEU A 285 -15.32 -10.91 5.49
N TYR A 286 -15.90 -12.05 5.84
CA TYR A 286 -17.30 -12.15 6.29
C TYR A 286 -17.55 -11.68 7.73
N HIS A 287 -16.51 -11.69 8.57
CA HIS A 287 -16.58 -11.28 9.97
C HIS A 287 -16.14 -9.83 10.19
N LEU A 288 -15.79 -9.11 9.11
CA LEU A 288 -15.22 -7.78 9.21
C LEU A 288 -16.26 -6.82 9.80
N GLN A 289 -15.98 -6.24 10.94
CA GLN A 289 -16.85 -5.27 11.59
C GLN A 289 -16.45 -3.85 11.17
N GLU A 290 -15.15 -3.59 11.06
CA GLU A 290 -14.62 -2.27 10.71
C GLU A 290 -13.52 -2.36 9.64
N LEU A 291 -13.64 -1.52 8.61
CA LEU A 291 -12.63 -1.29 7.59
C LEU A 291 -12.27 0.20 7.53
N ASN A 292 -11.04 0.55 7.89
CA ASN A 292 -10.48 1.90 7.75
C ASN A 292 -9.41 1.91 6.66
N LEU A 293 -9.59 2.74 5.62
CA LEU A 293 -8.73 2.77 4.44
C LEU A 293 -7.76 3.97 4.38
N GLY A 294 -7.68 4.76 5.45
CA GLY A 294 -6.69 5.83 5.59
C GLY A 294 -6.91 7.01 4.63
N ARG A 295 -5.84 7.78 4.36
CA ARG A 295 -5.94 9.15 3.81
C ARG A 295 -5.69 9.33 2.32
N ASN A 296 -5.17 8.31 1.63
CA ASN A 296 -4.52 8.51 0.34
C ASN A 296 -5.20 7.76 -0.81
N ILE A 297 -6.47 7.35 -0.64
CA ILE A 297 -7.18 6.59 -1.67
C ILE A 297 -7.45 7.49 -2.88
N LEU A 298 -6.90 7.10 -4.03
CA LEU A 298 -7.06 7.78 -5.31
C LEU A 298 -7.98 7.01 -6.27
N ARG A 299 -7.97 5.68 -6.19
CA ARG A 299 -8.71 4.81 -7.12
C ARG A 299 -9.36 3.64 -6.40
N LEU A 300 -10.65 3.43 -6.68
CA LEU A 300 -11.38 2.23 -6.31
C LEU A 300 -11.89 1.58 -7.60
N ASP A 301 -11.56 0.32 -7.82
CA ASP A 301 -12.13 -0.44 -8.92
C ASP A 301 -13.60 -0.80 -8.65
N PRO A 302 -14.45 -0.94 -9.69
CA PRO A 302 -15.91 -1.07 -9.58
C PRO A 302 -16.43 -2.13 -8.61
N TYR A 303 -15.66 -3.17 -8.31
CA TYR A 303 -16.03 -4.29 -7.45
C TYR A 303 -15.05 -4.47 -6.28
N ALA A 304 -14.41 -3.38 -5.84
CA ALA A 304 -13.40 -3.42 -4.78
C ALA A 304 -13.88 -4.10 -3.49
N PHE A 305 -15.13 -3.86 -3.10
CA PHE A 305 -15.76 -4.42 -1.89
C PHE A 305 -16.68 -5.62 -2.15
N LEU A 306 -16.60 -6.24 -3.33
CA LEU A 306 -17.46 -7.37 -3.67
C LEU A 306 -17.14 -8.58 -2.79
N HIS A 307 -18.19 -9.24 -2.28
CA HIS A 307 -18.12 -10.37 -1.34
C HIS A 307 -17.40 -10.04 -0.02
N MET A 308 -17.39 -8.77 0.37
CA MET A 308 -17.05 -8.33 1.72
C MET A 308 -18.34 -8.13 2.51
N ASN A 309 -18.34 -8.48 3.79
CA ASN A 309 -19.40 -8.10 4.71
C ASN A 309 -18.80 -7.13 5.74
N THR A 310 -19.36 -5.93 5.89
CA THR A 310 -18.92 -5.04 6.98
C THR A 310 -20.01 -4.21 7.59
N ASN A 311 -19.92 -3.99 8.90
CA ASN A 311 -20.80 -3.09 9.62
C ASN A 311 -20.36 -1.62 9.46
N LEU A 312 -19.06 -1.37 9.32
CA LEU A 312 -18.49 -0.03 9.30
C LEU A 312 -17.35 0.09 8.30
N LEU A 313 -17.57 0.89 7.26
CA LEU A 313 -16.57 1.29 6.27
C LEU A 313 -16.21 2.77 6.50
N LEU A 314 -14.98 3.02 6.92
CA LEU A 314 -14.43 4.35 7.15
C LEU A 314 -13.57 4.78 5.96
N LEU A 315 -14.09 5.71 5.15
CA LEU A 315 -13.34 6.42 4.09
C LEU A 315 -12.96 7.86 4.52
N ASN A 316 -13.28 8.24 5.77
CA ASN A 316 -13.33 9.61 6.27
C ASN A 316 -12.01 10.39 6.17
N GLU A 317 -10.87 9.72 6.25
CA GLU A 317 -9.60 10.43 6.34
C GLU A 317 -9.00 10.83 4.99
N SER A 318 -9.58 10.42 3.86
CA SER A 318 -9.06 10.75 2.54
C SER A 318 -9.46 12.15 2.10
N THR A 319 -8.54 13.12 2.21
CA THR A 319 -8.80 14.52 1.83
C THR A 319 -8.95 14.70 0.33
N ASP A 320 -8.32 13.82 -0.46
CA ASP A 320 -8.19 13.98 -1.91
C ASP A 320 -9.17 13.08 -2.68
N PHE A 321 -9.88 12.18 -1.99
CA PHE A 321 -10.83 11.29 -2.63
C PHE A 321 -12.04 12.06 -3.17
N GLN A 322 -12.11 12.16 -4.49
CA GLN A 322 -13.26 12.74 -5.20
C GLN A 322 -14.15 11.63 -5.75
N VAL A 323 -15.43 11.67 -5.40
CA VAL A 323 -16.42 10.73 -5.93
C VAL A 323 -16.70 11.07 -7.39
N ASN A 324 -16.33 10.17 -8.31
CA ASN A 324 -16.63 10.26 -9.73
C ASN A 324 -17.77 9.29 -10.07
N ASP A 325 -18.82 9.81 -10.68
CA ASP A 325 -20.03 9.07 -10.99
C ASP A 325 -19.87 7.93 -12.00
N GLU A 326 -18.96 8.06 -12.95
CA GLU A 326 -18.72 7.00 -13.96
C GLU A 326 -17.87 5.87 -13.38
N LYS A 327 -16.96 6.21 -12.46
CA LYS A 327 -15.99 5.26 -11.90
C LYS A 327 -16.48 4.58 -10.63
N HIS A 328 -17.14 5.33 -9.76
CA HIS A 328 -17.40 4.91 -8.38
C HIS A 328 -18.84 4.44 -8.15
N PHE A 329 -19.77 4.65 -9.10
CA PHE A 329 -21.16 4.25 -8.91
C PHE A 329 -21.30 2.76 -8.58
N CYS A 330 -20.67 1.88 -9.37
CA CYS A 330 -20.73 0.44 -9.14
C CYS A 330 -19.98 0.00 -7.87
N VAL A 331 -18.93 0.74 -7.47
CA VAL A 331 -18.18 0.48 -6.21
C VAL A 331 -19.12 0.51 -5.02
N PHE A 332 -20.06 1.44 -5.03
CA PHE A 332 -20.95 1.70 -3.91
C PHE A 332 -22.36 1.13 -4.11
N ALA A 333 -22.73 0.74 -5.34
CA ALA A 333 -24.03 0.14 -5.65
C ALA A 333 -24.34 -1.09 -4.80
N GLN A 334 -23.31 -1.87 -4.45
CA GLN A 334 -23.41 -3.08 -3.64
C GLN A 334 -23.78 -2.84 -2.17
N PHE A 335 -23.58 -1.64 -1.63
CA PHE A 335 -24.01 -1.28 -0.27
C PHE A 335 -25.48 -0.86 -0.21
N SER A 336 -26.24 -1.07 -1.31
CA SER A 336 -27.69 -0.95 -1.25
C SER A 336 -28.23 -1.93 -0.20
N PRO A 337 -29.19 -1.50 0.65
CA PRO A 337 -29.64 -2.24 1.81
C PRO A 337 -30.32 -3.52 1.35
N SER A 338 -29.53 -4.58 1.28
CA SER A 338 -29.98 -5.94 1.52
C SER A 338 -30.36 -5.97 3.00
N THR A 339 -31.50 -6.56 3.29
CA THR A 339 -32.36 -6.25 4.45
C THR A 339 -31.77 -6.53 5.83
N ASN A 340 -30.52 -7.00 5.93
CA ASN A 340 -29.89 -7.39 7.20
C ASN A 340 -28.52 -6.75 7.48
N LEU A 341 -27.88 -6.06 6.52
CA LEU A 341 -26.53 -5.52 6.71
C LEU A 341 -26.53 -3.99 6.66
N LYS A 342 -26.37 -3.39 7.84
CA LYS A 342 -26.25 -1.95 8.04
C LYS A 342 -24.80 -1.52 7.89
N THR A 343 -24.28 -1.52 6.68
CA THR A 343 -22.93 -0.98 6.44
C THR A 343 -22.97 0.55 6.55
N PHE A 344 -22.38 1.08 7.62
CA PHE A 344 -22.09 2.51 7.75
C PHE A 344 -20.96 2.87 6.79
N VAL A 345 -21.13 3.86 5.93
CA VAL A 345 -20.04 4.39 5.10
C VAL A 345 -19.72 5.83 5.48
N GLN A 346 -18.57 6.05 6.11
CA GLN A 346 -18.11 7.40 6.45
C GLN A 346 -17.34 8.03 5.29
N PHE A 347 -17.87 9.11 4.71
CA PHE A 347 -17.17 9.87 3.69
C PHE A 347 -16.32 11.02 4.27
N PRO A 348 -15.31 11.50 3.52
CA PRO A 348 -14.59 12.72 3.86
C PRO A 348 -15.52 13.93 3.97
N LYS A 349 -15.18 14.86 4.87
CA LYS A 349 -15.99 16.09 5.13
C LYS A 349 -16.13 17.02 3.92
N ASN A 350 -15.23 16.92 2.93
CA ASN A 350 -15.11 17.87 1.82
C ASN A 350 -15.85 17.46 0.53
N LEU A 351 -16.90 16.62 0.63
CA LEU A 351 -17.74 16.31 -0.53
C LEU A 351 -18.64 17.50 -0.90
N HIS A 352 -18.06 18.50 -1.55
CA HIS A 352 -18.76 19.72 -1.96
C HIS A 352 -19.67 19.52 -3.19
N ARG A 353 -19.42 18.48 -3.99
CA ARG A 353 -20.22 18.17 -5.19
C ARG A 353 -21.10 16.96 -4.94
N CYS A 354 -22.39 17.10 -5.24
CA CYS A 354 -23.32 16.00 -5.12
C CYS A 354 -23.44 15.23 -6.42
N SER A 355 -22.49 14.30 -6.51
CA SER A 355 -22.47 13.23 -7.50
C SER A 355 -23.69 12.32 -7.33
N CYS A 356 -24.14 11.72 -8.42
CA CYS A 356 -25.19 10.70 -8.41
C CYS A 356 -24.86 9.51 -7.51
N THR A 357 -23.58 9.15 -7.37
CA THR A 357 -23.09 8.11 -6.46
C THR A 357 -23.33 8.48 -5.01
N THR A 358 -22.98 9.72 -4.63
CA THR A 358 -23.26 10.25 -3.29
C THR A 358 -24.77 10.27 -3.02
N ARG A 359 -25.57 10.65 -4.02
CA ARG A 359 -27.04 10.65 -3.90
C ARG A 359 -27.61 9.25 -3.70
N TYR A 360 -27.14 8.29 -4.48
CA TYR A 360 -27.51 6.89 -4.35
C TYR A 360 -27.23 6.37 -2.93
N LEU A 361 -26.02 6.63 -2.43
CA LEU A 361 -25.62 6.23 -1.08
C LEU A 361 -26.45 6.88 0.00
N TYR A 362 -26.75 8.18 -0.10
CA TYR A 362 -27.59 8.88 0.87
C TYR A 362 -29.01 8.29 0.99
N ARG A 363 -29.55 7.76 -0.12
CA ARG A 363 -30.87 7.14 -0.14
C ARG A 363 -30.87 5.73 0.47
N HIS A 364 -29.82 4.98 0.17
CA HIS A 364 -29.77 3.55 0.43
C HIS A 364 -29.05 3.20 1.74
N ILE A 365 -28.13 4.04 2.20
CA ILE A 365 -27.52 3.89 3.52
C ILE A 365 -28.42 4.53 4.58
N ASP A 366 -28.52 3.90 5.74
CA ASP A 366 -29.22 4.45 6.90
C ASP A 366 -28.67 5.86 7.23
N LYS A 367 -29.56 6.84 7.34
CA LYS A 367 -29.18 8.24 7.57
C LYS A 367 -28.50 8.45 8.92
N SER A 368 -28.76 7.60 9.90
CA SER A 368 -28.03 7.60 11.18
C SER A 368 -26.55 7.24 11.02
N PHE A 369 -26.22 6.63 9.88
CA PHE A 369 -24.88 6.16 9.54
C PHE A 369 -24.15 7.03 8.50
N MET A 370 -24.64 8.24 8.26
CA MET A 370 -23.90 9.26 7.55
C MET A 370 -23.43 10.32 8.54
N SER A 371 -22.11 10.37 8.79
CA SER A 371 -21.54 11.32 9.76
C SER A 371 -21.79 12.79 9.43
N MET A 372 -22.16 13.10 8.18
CA MET A 372 -22.61 14.41 7.75
C MET A 372 -23.68 14.25 6.68
N THR A 373 -24.80 14.97 6.84
CA THR A 373 -25.66 15.26 5.69
C THR A 373 -24.77 16.04 4.71
N PRO A 374 -24.50 15.53 3.50
CA PRO A 374 -23.62 16.26 2.57
C PRO A 374 -24.16 17.68 2.39
N ASN A 375 -23.30 18.69 2.28
CA ASN A 375 -23.75 20.09 2.20
C ASN A 375 -24.79 20.37 1.10
N CYS A 376 -24.91 19.52 0.08
CA CYS A 376 -25.99 19.65 -0.90
C CYS A 376 -27.39 19.22 -0.43
N TYR A 377 -27.48 18.58 0.73
CA TYR A 377 -28.74 18.16 1.34
C TYR A 377 -29.18 19.09 2.47
N SER A 378 -28.33 20.03 2.90
CA SER A 378 -28.63 20.89 4.05
C SER A 378 -29.78 21.88 3.80
N ASN A 379 -30.14 22.17 2.53
CA ASN A 379 -31.19 23.12 2.15
C ASN A 379 -32.27 22.55 1.21
N SER A 380 -32.26 21.24 0.94
CA SER A 380 -33.09 20.64 -0.11
C SER A 380 -34.34 19.99 0.49
N SER A 381 -35.53 20.40 0.06
CA SER A 381 -36.77 19.73 0.47
C SER A 381 -36.82 18.29 -0.07
N LEU A 382 -37.51 17.39 0.64
CA LEU A 382 -37.70 15.98 0.25
C LEU A 382 -38.20 15.82 -1.21
N TYR A 383 -39.00 16.79 -1.69
CA TYR A 383 -39.51 16.81 -3.06
C TYR A 383 -38.42 17.10 -4.10
N ILE A 384 -37.50 18.03 -3.81
CA ILE A 384 -36.37 18.36 -4.69
C ILE A 384 -35.45 17.14 -4.83
N LEU A 385 -35.26 16.39 -3.74
CA LEU A 385 -34.45 15.16 -3.76
C LEU A 385 -35.01 14.11 -4.72
N ALA A 386 -36.32 13.88 -4.70
CA ALA A 386 -36.97 12.93 -5.61
C ALA A 386 -36.89 13.34 -7.10
N GLN A 387 -36.94 14.65 -7.40
CA GLN A 387 -36.74 15.13 -8.77
C GLN A 387 -35.26 15.01 -9.20
N GLU A 388 -34.32 15.33 -8.33
CA GLU A 388 -32.89 15.22 -8.62
C GLU A 388 -32.43 13.78 -8.86
N GLU A 389 -33.10 12.80 -8.27
CA GLU A 389 -32.81 11.38 -8.53
C GLU A 389 -33.09 10.98 -9.98
N ARG A 390 -34.18 11.50 -10.58
CA ARG A 390 -34.47 11.26 -12.00
C ARG A 390 -33.37 11.80 -12.91
N LEU A 391 -32.71 12.89 -12.50
CA LEU A 391 -31.56 13.46 -13.23
C LEU A 391 -30.35 12.51 -13.23
N CYS A 392 -30.26 11.62 -12.24
CA CYS A 392 -29.14 10.70 -12.11
C CYS A 392 -29.31 9.39 -12.86
N TYR A 393 -30.50 9.10 -13.39
CA TYR A 393 -30.79 7.88 -14.15
C TYR A 393 -30.26 6.60 -13.48
N PHE A 394 -30.53 6.40 -12.19
CA PHE A 394 -29.99 5.29 -11.40
C PHE A 394 -30.21 3.92 -12.06
N GLU A 395 -31.38 3.67 -12.65
CA GLU A 395 -31.65 2.44 -13.40
C GLU A 395 -30.63 2.23 -14.53
N GLN A 396 -30.36 3.25 -15.35
CA GLN A 396 -29.39 3.17 -16.44
C GLN A 396 -27.96 2.95 -15.94
N ARG A 397 -27.60 3.54 -14.80
CA ARG A 397 -26.28 3.36 -14.18
C ARG A 397 -26.12 1.98 -13.55
N LEU A 398 -27.15 1.46 -12.91
CA LEU A 398 -27.16 0.08 -12.40
C LEU A 398 -27.05 -0.93 -13.54
N LEU A 399 -27.67 -0.66 -14.69
CA LEU A 399 -27.47 -1.47 -15.91
C LEU A 399 -26.03 -1.42 -16.47
N GLN A 400 -25.19 -0.49 -16.04
CA GLN A 400 -23.76 -0.48 -16.40
C GLN A 400 -22.91 -1.34 -15.45
N CYS A 401 -23.43 -1.67 -14.27
CA CYS A 401 -22.76 -2.56 -13.32
C CYS A 401 -22.97 -4.01 -13.74
N HIS A 402 -21.89 -4.78 -13.80
CA HIS A 402 -21.93 -6.19 -14.21
C HIS A 402 -22.38 -7.09 -13.06
N VAL A 403 -22.22 -6.62 -11.83
CA VAL A 403 -22.63 -7.30 -10.61
C VAL A 403 -23.57 -6.38 -9.84
N LEU A 404 -24.70 -6.93 -9.43
CA LEU A 404 -25.75 -6.26 -8.66
C LEU A 404 -26.09 -7.12 -7.44
N PRO A 405 -26.53 -6.51 -6.33
CA PRO A 405 -26.89 -7.24 -5.11
C PRO A 405 -28.05 -8.21 -5.34
N ASP A 406 -27.92 -9.46 -4.85
CA ASP A 406 -28.83 -10.58 -5.14
C ASP A 406 -30.30 -10.36 -4.74
N GLU A 407 -30.55 -9.51 -3.74
CA GLU A 407 -31.89 -9.25 -3.20
C GLU A 407 -32.72 -8.26 -4.03
N GLY A 408 -32.19 -7.73 -5.13
CA GLY A 408 -32.85 -6.70 -5.92
C GLY A 408 -32.70 -5.29 -5.33
N ILE A 409 -33.16 -4.28 -6.05
CA ILE A 409 -32.95 -2.86 -5.71
C ILE A 409 -34.27 -2.11 -5.80
N THR A 410 -34.59 -1.34 -4.76
CA THR A 410 -35.79 -0.48 -4.74
C THR A 410 -35.46 0.92 -5.24
N ILE A 411 -35.88 1.25 -6.47
CA ILE A 411 -35.68 2.57 -7.08
C ILE A 411 -37.05 3.23 -7.22
N TYR A 412 -37.18 4.49 -6.77
CA TYR A 412 -38.44 5.25 -6.83
C TYR A 412 -39.66 4.56 -6.17
N GLY A 413 -39.43 3.77 -5.11
CA GLY A 413 -40.49 3.04 -4.41
C GLY A 413 -40.95 1.76 -5.12
N LYS A 414 -40.36 1.43 -6.27
CA LYS A 414 -40.57 0.16 -6.96
C LYS A 414 -39.38 -0.76 -6.73
N HIS A 415 -39.65 -1.97 -6.26
CA HIS A 415 -38.62 -3.00 -6.09
C HIS A 415 -38.36 -3.72 -7.42
N TYR A 416 -37.10 -3.77 -7.84
CA TYR A 416 -36.64 -4.43 -9.04
C TYR A 416 -35.78 -5.64 -8.66
N ASN A 417 -36.21 -6.84 -9.03
CA ASN A 417 -35.38 -8.03 -8.89
C ASN A 417 -34.15 -7.91 -9.80
N VAL A 418 -33.01 -8.43 -9.38
CA VAL A 418 -31.77 -8.48 -10.17
C VAL A 418 -31.98 -9.10 -11.55
N SER A 419 -32.88 -10.08 -11.64
CA SER A 419 -33.26 -10.72 -12.90
C SER A 419 -33.79 -9.72 -13.95
N TYR A 420 -34.46 -8.65 -13.52
CA TYR A 420 -34.89 -7.56 -14.41
C TYR A 420 -33.69 -6.87 -15.07
N PHE A 421 -32.68 -6.51 -14.28
CA PHE A 421 -31.49 -5.82 -14.79
C PHE A 421 -30.69 -6.72 -15.74
N TYR A 422 -30.52 -8.00 -15.41
CA TYR A 422 -29.86 -8.95 -16.30
C TYR A 422 -30.65 -9.17 -17.60
N GLN A 423 -31.98 -9.26 -17.55
CA GLN A 423 -32.81 -9.35 -18.76
C GLN A 423 -32.67 -8.10 -19.63
N GLN A 424 -32.61 -6.91 -19.02
CA GLN A 424 -32.48 -5.67 -19.76
C GLN A 424 -31.07 -5.46 -20.33
N GLN A 425 -30.01 -5.86 -19.60
CA GLN A 425 -28.63 -5.90 -20.09
C GLN A 425 -28.49 -6.85 -21.27
N THR A 426 -29.01 -8.06 -21.16
CA THR A 426 -28.98 -9.06 -22.26
C THR A 426 -29.80 -8.59 -23.46
N ALA A 427 -30.95 -7.94 -23.27
CA ALA A 427 -31.72 -7.32 -24.34
C ALA A 427 -30.94 -6.20 -25.05
N LYS A 428 -30.23 -5.35 -24.29
CA LYS A 428 -29.38 -4.28 -24.85
C LYS A 428 -28.19 -4.86 -25.62
N GLN A 429 -27.53 -5.89 -25.09
CA GLN A 429 -26.47 -6.61 -25.79
C GLN A 429 -26.99 -7.26 -27.06
N ARG A 430 -28.18 -7.90 -27.03
CA ARG A 430 -28.82 -8.49 -28.21
C ARG A 430 -29.16 -7.42 -29.26
N ASN A 431 -29.59 -6.24 -28.85
CA ASN A 431 -29.79 -5.09 -29.75
C ASN A 431 -28.48 -4.59 -30.37
N GLN A 432 -27.39 -4.54 -29.60
CA GLN A 432 -26.07 -4.23 -30.15
C GLN A 432 -25.59 -5.30 -31.14
N PHE A 433 -25.76 -6.59 -30.81
CA PHE A 433 -25.40 -7.69 -31.70
C PHE A 433 -26.24 -7.71 -32.98
N THR A 434 -27.54 -7.42 -32.90
CA THR A 434 -28.40 -7.31 -34.10
C THR A 434 -28.01 -6.11 -34.95
N MET A 435 -27.61 -4.99 -34.35
CA MET A 435 -27.02 -3.87 -35.10
C MET A 435 -25.70 -4.27 -35.78
N ILE A 436 -24.77 -4.90 -35.06
CA ILE A 436 -23.52 -5.42 -35.63
C ILE A 436 -23.79 -6.42 -36.76
N TYR A 437 -24.79 -7.29 -36.60
CA TYR A 437 -25.17 -8.27 -37.62
C TYR A 437 -25.75 -7.59 -38.88
N ARG A 438 -26.62 -6.58 -38.71
CA ARG A 438 -27.10 -5.74 -39.82
C ARG A 438 -25.94 -5.04 -40.51
N TYR A 439 -25.02 -4.43 -39.77
CA TYR A 439 -23.82 -3.78 -40.34
C TYR A 439 -22.86 -4.76 -41.01
N ARG A 440 -22.71 -5.99 -40.50
CA ARG A 440 -21.93 -7.06 -41.16
C ARG A 440 -22.53 -7.46 -42.50
N ILE A 441 -23.85 -7.55 -42.62
CA ILE A 441 -24.52 -7.81 -43.91
C ILE A 441 -24.21 -6.66 -44.89
N TYR A 442 -24.31 -5.40 -44.45
CA TYR A 442 -23.93 -4.27 -45.28
C TYR A 442 -22.46 -4.35 -45.69
N PHE A 443 -21.54 -4.68 -44.79
CA PHE A 443 -20.12 -4.83 -45.11
C PHE A 443 -19.85 -5.98 -46.09
N LEU A 444 -20.54 -7.12 -45.91
CA LEU A 444 -20.42 -8.29 -46.80
C LEU A 444 -20.97 -8.01 -48.21
N VAL A 445 -21.92 -7.08 -48.38
CA VAL A 445 -22.45 -6.68 -49.69
C VAL A 445 -21.66 -5.51 -50.29
N LEU A 446 -21.25 -4.55 -49.47
CA LEU A 446 -20.55 -3.34 -49.93
C LEU A 446 -19.11 -3.65 -50.34
N LEU A 447 -18.41 -4.55 -49.64
CA LEU A 447 -17.04 -4.95 -49.95
C LEU A 447 -16.89 -5.55 -51.36
N PRO A 448 -17.69 -6.55 -51.80
CA PRO A 448 -17.58 -7.08 -53.16
C PRO A 448 -18.01 -6.07 -54.22
N VAL A 449 -19.01 -5.22 -53.94
CA VAL A 449 -19.39 -4.14 -54.87
C VAL A 449 -18.23 -3.15 -55.05
N LEU A 450 -17.56 -2.76 -53.96
CA LEU A 450 -16.38 -1.90 -54.01
C LEU A 450 -15.23 -2.56 -54.78
N ILE A 451 -15.00 -3.85 -54.58
CA ILE A 451 -14.00 -4.64 -55.33
C ILE A 451 -14.35 -4.68 -56.83
N ILE A 452 -15.61 -4.88 -57.19
CA ILE A 452 -16.07 -4.86 -58.59
C ILE A 452 -15.86 -3.49 -59.22
N ILE A 453 -16.19 -2.40 -58.51
CA ILE A 453 -15.96 -1.03 -58.97
C ILE A 453 -14.48 -0.77 -59.19
N ILE A 454 -13.62 -1.18 -58.26
CA ILE A 454 -12.16 -1.06 -58.38
C ILE A 454 -11.66 -1.87 -59.59
N CYS A 455 -12.14 -3.10 -59.77
CA CYS A 455 -11.79 -3.94 -60.92
C CYS A 455 -12.22 -3.30 -62.25
N LEU A 456 -13.41 -2.71 -62.32
CA LEU A 456 -13.90 -1.98 -63.51
C LEU A 456 -13.06 -0.74 -63.80
N ILE A 457 -12.70 0.04 -62.78
CA ILE A 457 -11.81 1.21 -62.94
C ILE A 457 -10.44 0.76 -63.48
N VAL A 458 -9.86 -0.30 -62.90
CA VAL A 458 -8.57 -0.86 -63.38
C VAL A 458 -8.69 -1.37 -64.81
N PHE A 459 -9.82 -2.00 -65.16
CA PHE A 459 -10.07 -2.47 -66.53
C PHE A 459 -10.19 -1.32 -67.53
N ILE A 460 -10.92 -0.25 -67.19
CA ILE A 460 -11.05 0.96 -68.01
C ILE A 460 -9.68 1.61 -68.23
N ILE A 461 -8.88 1.77 -67.17
CA ILE A 461 -7.52 2.31 -67.25
C ILE A 461 -6.64 1.44 -68.19
N ARG A 462 -6.73 0.11 -68.09
CA ARG A 462 -6.01 -0.80 -68.99
C ARG A 462 -6.46 -0.67 -70.44
N GLN A 463 -7.76 -0.54 -70.70
CA GLN A 463 -8.31 -0.33 -72.05
C GLN A 463 -7.84 1.00 -72.64
N GLN A 464 -7.94 2.10 -71.89
CA GLN A 464 -7.43 3.40 -72.32
C GLN A 464 -5.92 3.34 -72.62
N LYS A 465 -5.13 2.66 -71.79
CA LYS A 465 -3.69 2.48 -72.04
C LYS A 465 -3.41 1.67 -73.30
N ARG A 466 -4.22 0.64 -73.60
CA ARG A 466 -4.11 -0.13 -74.87
C ARG A 466 -4.44 0.73 -76.09
N HIS A 467 -5.52 1.51 -76.01
CA HIS A 467 -5.96 2.40 -77.09
C HIS A 467 -4.96 3.55 -77.33
N ASN A 468 -4.39 4.11 -76.26
CA ASN A 468 -3.29 5.05 -76.35
C ASN A 468 -2.05 4.38 -76.96
N SER A 469 -1.69 3.15 -76.57
CA SER A 469 -0.54 2.48 -77.20
C SER A 469 -0.75 2.17 -78.69
N SER A 470 -1.99 1.93 -79.14
CA SER A 470 -2.29 1.67 -80.55
C SER A 470 -2.27 2.97 -81.36
N THR A 471 -2.84 4.05 -80.83
CA THR A 471 -2.78 5.38 -81.44
C THR A 471 -1.35 5.92 -81.46
N TYR A 472 -0.58 5.77 -80.39
CA TYR A 472 0.86 6.08 -80.39
C TYR A 472 1.62 5.23 -81.41
N ARG A 473 1.35 3.92 -81.54
CA ARG A 473 1.96 3.09 -82.59
C ARG A 473 1.57 3.54 -84.00
N HIS A 474 0.33 3.99 -84.19
CA HIS A 474 -0.13 4.46 -85.50
C HIS A 474 0.44 5.83 -85.86
N LEU A 475 0.49 6.75 -84.90
CA LEU A 475 1.13 8.07 -85.03
C LEU A 475 2.63 7.92 -85.30
N ASN A 476 3.31 7.03 -84.57
CA ASN A 476 4.73 6.78 -84.77
C ASN A 476 5.01 6.13 -86.15
N ARG A 477 4.08 5.33 -86.69
CA ARG A 477 4.16 4.85 -88.09
C ARG A 477 3.96 5.96 -89.12
N LEU A 478 3.07 6.93 -88.86
CA LEU A 478 2.85 8.08 -89.74
C LEU A 478 4.07 9.03 -89.73
N ILE A 479 4.61 9.33 -88.56
CA ILE A 479 5.84 10.13 -88.41
C ILE A 479 7.04 9.44 -89.07
N LYS A 480 7.15 8.11 -88.97
CA LYS A 480 8.24 7.34 -89.61
C LYS A 480 8.10 7.25 -91.13
N ARG A 481 6.88 7.31 -91.68
CA ARG A 481 6.65 7.36 -93.14
C ARG A 481 7.00 8.72 -93.75
N GLN A 482 6.91 9.80 -93.00
CA GLN A 482 7.20 11.14 -93.52
C GLN A 482 8.71 11.47 -93.63
N ARG A 483 9.59 10.62 -93.10
CA ARG A 483 11.06 10.80 -93.19
C ARG A 483 11.76 10.00 -94.30
N LEU A 484 11.02 9.29 -95.16
CA LEU A 484 11.60 8.46 -96.23
C LEU A 484 11.48 9.06 -97.65
N THR A 485 11.06 10.32 -97.77
CA THR A 485 11.11 11.07 -99.03
C THR A 485 11.53 12.50 -98.77
N ARG A 486 12.82 12.72 -98.45
CA ARG A 486 13.55 13.93 -98.83
C ARG A 486 15.05 13.66 -98.66
N ASN A 487 15.62 12.99 -99.66
CA ASN A 487 16.99 13.32 -100.06
C ASN A 487 16.92 14.76 -100.54
N ASP A 488 17.67 15.65 -99.91
CA ASP A 488 18.63 16.48 -100.62
C ASP A 488 19.54 17.20 -99.63
N ASN A 489 20.81 17.16 -99.98
CA ASN A 489 21.95 17.77 -99.32
C ASN A 489 21.71 19.28 -99.13
N VAL A 490 21.70 19.74 -97.88
CA VAL A 490 22.08 21.11 -97.56
C VAL A 490 22.88 21.11 -96.26
N THR A 491 24.17 21.32 -96.42
CA THR A 491 25.13 21.87 -95.44
C THR A 491 24.60 23.16 -94.83
N MET A 492 24.70 23.31 -93.51
CA MET A 492 25.29 24.47 -92.82
C MET A 492 24.92 24.49 -91.32
N ASP A 493 25.97 24.57 -90.51
CA ASP A 493 26.21 25.50 -89.40
C ASP A 493 25.26 25.62 -88.18
N ILE A 494 25.92 25.46 -87.00
CA ILE A 494 25.90 26.32 -85.79
C ILE A 494 24.50 26.46 -85.13
N ILE A 495 24.26 26.09 -83.87
CA ILE A 495 24.57 26.87 -82.66
C ILE A 495 24.37 25.97 -81.43
N TYR A 496 25.43 25.79 -80.63
CA TYR A 496 25.33 25.37 -79.24
C TYR A 496 24.79 26.54 -78.41
N HIS A 497 23.54 26.45 -77.96
CA HIS A 497 23.06 27.29 -76.86
C HIS A 497 23.17 26.53 -75.54
N HIS A 498 24.31 26.75 -74.90
CA HIS A 498 24.52 26.59 -73.47
C HIS A 498 23.53 27.51 -72.73
N THR A 499 22.70 26.96 -71.85
CA THR A 499 22.11 27.72 -70.75
C THR A 499 22.34 26.97 -69.45
N ASN A 500 23.38 27.42 -68.74
CA ASN A 500 23.47 27.27 -67.30
C ASN A 500 22.49 28.27 -66.66
N GLY A 501 21.71 27.79 -65.70
CA GLY A 501 21.09 28.56 -64.63
C GLY A 501 20.74 27.55 -63.53
N HIS A 502 21.43 27.52 -62.37
CA HIS A 502 21.17 28.38 -61.20
C HIS A 502 19.67 28.51 -60.92
N GLN A 503 19.13 28.33 -59.72
CA GLN A 503 19.63 28.13 -58.36
C GLN A 503 18.36 27.93 -57.50
N ASP A 504 18.51 27.36 -56.30
CA ASP A 504 17.66 27.58 -55.14
C ASP A 504 16.18 27.11 -55.13
N LEU A 505 15.92 26.12 -54.28
CA LEU A 505 15.01 26.20 -53.11
C LEU A 505 15.09 24.85 -52.38
N ARG A 506 15.95 24.76 -51.36
CA ARG A 506 15.60 24.81 -49.93
C ARG A 506 14.50 23.84 -49.51
N SER A 507 14.97 22.80 -48.79
CA SER A 507 14.48 22.34 -47.49
C SER A 507 12.98 22.10 -47.31
N SER A 508 12.62 20.81 -47.14
CA SER A 508 11.97 20.38 -45.89
C SER A 508 11.81 18.86 -45.84
N THR A 509 12.43 18.27 -44.82
CA THR A 509 11.89 17.18 -43.96
C THR A 509 11.44 15.86 -44.59
N ILE A 510 12.36 14.90 -44.48
CA ILE A 510 12.15 13.48 -44.08
C ILE A 510 11.15 13.42 -42.89
N PRO A 511 10.17 12.49 -42.84
CA PRO A 511 10.46 11.11 -42.46
C PRO A 511 9.87 10.00 -43.35
N ILE A 512 10.77 9.07 -43.64
CA ILE A 512 10.55 7.65 -43.89
C ILE A 512 10.00 7.02 -42.60
N SER A 513 8.84 6.37 -42.64
CA SER A 513 8.58 5.08 -41.96
C SER A 513 7.10 4.68 -42.07
N THR A 514 6.77 3.96 -43.14
CA THR A 514 5.80 2.85 -43.07
C THR A 514 6.30 1.76 -43.98
N LYS A 515 7.01 0.79 -43.40
CA LYS A 515 7.13 -0.54 -43.97
C LYS A 515 5.84 -1.30 -43.68
N VAL A 516 5.38 -1.96 -44.73
CA VAL A 516 4.40 -3.06 -44.74
C VAL A 516 4.95 -4.24 -43.95
#